data_AF-A0A7S2PSX4-F1
#
_entry.id   AF-A0A7S2PSX4-F1
#
_cell.length_a   1.000
_cell.length_b   1.000
_cell.length_c   1.000
_cell.angle_alpha   90.00
_cell.angle_beta   90.00
_cell.angle_gamma   90.00
#
_symmetry.space_group_name_H-M   'P 1'
#
loop_
_entity.id
_entity.type
_entity.pdbx_description
1 polymer ?
#
loop_
_entity_poly.entity_id
_entity_poly.type
_entity_poly.pdbx_seq_one_letter_code
_entity_poly.pdbx_strand_id
1 'polypeptide(L)'
;GAANAAPAPSVSLLRFATRWDKVLIVLGVVGAFVQGLTSPLLAIYMKNLFDSIFIPNDDGSIPPQLGPHDLRDQHVQSTCGIFVALGLVAFLSAAVQSIGLGHAAENQAAALRRACFTHLLQKDVGWYDSHNPGEVATKLSKTSTDFKDGLGEPLGNVLRSGTAALLGFAAAFWMDWRMALAMCAAVPFMAGSVACLIAVNTKFSTRVQEQIAHAGGAAEAALSTVRTVAAYGAYDREIRGFDERLAAAGGLGGRMG
;
A
#
# COMPACT_ATOMS: atom_id res chain seq x y z
N GLY A 1 22.37 22.87 -7.47
CA GLY A 1 21.33 22.93 -6.42
C GLY A 1 19.99 22.53 -7.01
N ALA A 2 19.66 21.24 -6.99
CA ALA A 2 18.45 20.66 -7.57
C ALA A 2 17.54 20.05 -6.50
N ALA A 3 17.43 20.70 -5.34
CA ALA A 3 16.75 20.17 -4.15
C ALA A 3 15.41 20.84 -3.85
N ASN A 4 14.81 21.60 -4.79
CA ASN A 4 13.55 22.29 -4.51
C ASN A 4 12.60 22.37 -5.73
N ALA A 5 12.43 21.25 -6.45
CA ALA A 5 11.31 21.12 -7.37
C ALA A 5 10.07 20.73 -6.55
N ALA A 6 9.17 21.68 -6.34
CA ALA A 6 7.85 21.44 -5.74
C ALA A 6 7.15 20.24 -6.42
N PRO A 7 6.39 19.42 -5.68
CA PRO A 7 5.66 18.31 -6.28
C PRO A 7 4.71 18.85 -7.35
N ALA A 8 4.98 18.51 -8.61
CA ALA A 8 4.13 18.90 -9.73
C ALA A 8 2.68 18.44 -9.46
N PRO A 9 1.66 19.25 -9.84
CA PRO A 9 0.28 18.91 -9.56
C PRO A 9 -0.05 17.55 -10.18
N SER A 10 -0.56 16.64 -9.36
CA SER A 10 -0.86 15.23 -9.68
C SER A 10 -1.72 15.05 -10.93
N VAL A 11 -2.50 16.07 -11.32
CA VAL A 11 -3.35 16.07 -12.51
C VAL A 11 -2.57 16.34 -13.81
N SER A 12 -1.44 17.05 -13.76
CA SER A 12 -0.60 17.29 -14.96
C SER A 12 0.25 16.07 -15.33
N LEU A 13 0.47 15.15 -14.38
CA LEU A 13 1.17 13.87 -14.60
C LEU A 13 0.35 12.88 -15.46
N LEU A 14 -0.97 13.02 -15.49
CA LEU A 14 -1.87 12.21 -16.33
C LEU A 14 -1.98 12.71 -17.79
N ARG A 15 -1.20 13.73 -18.17
CA ARG A 15 -1.25 14.32 -19.53
C ARG A 15 -0.89 13.31 -20.64
N PHE A 16 -0.15 12.26 -20.33
CA PHE A 16 0.23 11.22 -21.29
C PHE A 16 -0.81 10.09 -21.43
N ALA A 17 -1.95 10.16 -20.73
CA ALA A 17 -2.99 9.13 -20.82
C ALA A 17 -3.69 9.14 -22.19
N THR A 18 -3.54 8.05 -22.93
CA THR A 18 -4.28 7.78 -24.17
C THR A 18 -5.78 7.71 -23.90
N ARG A 19 -6.64 7.93 -24.91
CA ARG A 19 -8.11 7.93 -24.71
C ARG A 19 -8.62 6.61 -24.10
N TRP A 20 -8.00 5.49 -24.46
CA TRP A 20 -8.31 4.15 -23.91
C TRP A 20 -7.82 3.98 -22.46
N ASP A 21 -6.66 4.51 -22.10
CA ASP A 21 -6.17 4.45 -20.72
C ASP A 21 -7.07 5.24 -19.78
N LYS A 22 -7.63 6.37 -20.24
CA LYS A 22 -8.61 7.13 -19.45
C LYS A 22 -9.88 6.32 -19.17
N VAL A 23 -10.37 5.57 -20.16
CA VAL A 23 -11.53 4.68 -19.97
C VAL A 23 -11.22 3.56 -18.99
N LEU A 24 -10.05 2.93 -19.11
CA LEU A 24 -9.60 1.87 -18.19
C LEU A 24 -9.44 2.38 -16.75
N ILE A 25 -8.91 3.60 -16.57
CA ILE A 25 -8.82 4.23 -15.26
C ILE A 25 -10.20 4.50 -14.68
N VAL A 26 -11.11 5.10 -15.45
CA VAL A 26 -12.48 5.37 -14.98
C VAL A 26 -13.18 4.06 -14.59
N LEU A 27 -13.05 3.01 -15.41
CA LEU A 27 -13.63 1.70 -15.11
C LEU A 27 -13.03 1.08 -13.85
N GLY A 28 -11.71 1.16 -13.68
CA GLY A 28 -11.02 0.67 -12.49
C GLY A 28 -11.41 1.44 -11.22
N VAL A 29 -11.60 2.76 -11.34
CA VAL A 29 -12.09 3.61 -10.24
C VAL A 29 -13.51 3.20 -9.86
N VAL A 30 -14.42 3.03 -10.83
CA VAL A 30 -15.79 2.56 -10.56
C VAL A 30 -15.76 1.17 -9.89
N GLY A 31 -14.90 0.27 -10.35
CA GLY A 31 -14.66 -1.03 -9.72
C GLY A 31 -14.22 -0.90 -8.26
N ALA A 32 -13.30 0.02 -7.96
CA ALA A 32 -12.84 0.33 -6.60
C ALA A 32 -13.98 0.78 -5.69
N PHE A 33 -14.87 1.66 -6.18
CA PHE A 33 -16.04 2.15 -5.44
C PHE A 33 -17.03 1.02 -5.14
N VAL A 34 -17.37 0.21 -6.14
CA VAL A 34 -18.28 -0.93 -5.98
C VAL A 34 -17.71 -1.93 -4.97
N GLN A 35 -16.41 -2.19 -5.06
CA GLN A 35 -15.75 -3.09 -4.13
C GLN A 35 -15.71 -2.53 -2.69
N GLY A 36 -15.50 -1.21 -2.55
CA GLY A 36 -15.55 -0.52 -1.26
C GLY A 36 -16.94 -0.56 -0.61
N LEU A 37 -18.01 -0.47 -1.40
CA LEU A 37 -19.41 -0.60 -0.94
C LEU A 37 -19.75 -2.03 -0.49
N THR A 38 -19.06 -3.03 -1.03
CA THR A 38 -19.37 -4.43 -0.70
C THR A 38 -19.09 -4.75 0.77
N SER A 39 -18.05 -4.15 1.37
CA SER A 39 -17.70 -4.35 2.78
C SER A 39 -18.80 -3.95 3.78
N PRO A 40 -19.36 -2.71 3.75
CA PRO A 40 -20.46 -2.35 4.63
C PRO A 40 -21.76 -3.11 4.32
N LEU A 41 -22.06 -3.40 3.05
CA LEU A 41 -23.23 -4.23 2.70
C LEU A 41 -23.17 -5.60 3.37
N LEU A 42 -22.01 -6.25 3.33
CA LEU A 42 -21.79 -7.54 4.00
C LEU A 42 -22.11 -7.44 5.50
N ALA A 43 -21.66 -6.37 6.17
CA ALA A 43 -21.93 -6.16 7.59
C ALA A 43 -23.43 -5.97 7.88
N ILE A 44 -24.16 -5.26 7.02
CA ILE A 44 -25.61 -5.04 7.17
C ILE A 44 -26.39 -6.34 7.04
N TYR A 45 -26.12 -7.13 5.99
CA TYR A 45 -26.78 -8.42 5.82
C TYR A 45 -26.43 -9.40 6.92
N MET A 46 -25.19 -9.37 7.40
CA MET A 46 -24.76 -10.16 8.55
C MET A 46 -25.53 -9.76 9.82
N LYS A 47 -25.67 -8.46 10.09
CA LYS A 47 -26.50 -7.98 11.22
C LYS A 47 -27.92 -8.52 11.14
N ASN A 48 -28.58 -8.42 9.98
CA ASN A 48 -29.96 -8.90 9.82
C ASN A 48 -30.07 -10.42 10.07
N LEU A 49 -29.07 -11.20 9.68
CA LEU A 49 -28.99 -12.62 10.03
C LEU A 49 -28.88 -12.82 11.54
N PHE A 50 -27.99 -12.10 12.21
CA PHE A 50 -27.83 -12.19 13.66
C PHE A 50 -29.11 -11.78 14.39
N ASP A 51 -29.76 -10.70 13.98
CA ASP A 51 -31.02 -10.24 14.58
C ASP A 51 -32.09 -11.32 14.47
N SER A 52 -32.18 -12.01 13.32
CA SER A 52 -33.16 -13.09 13.09
C SER A 52 -32.94 -14.35 13.94
N ILE A 53 -31.70 -14.60 14.37
CA ILE A 53 -31.32 -15.81 15.11
C ILE A 53 -31.27 -15.55 16.63
N PHE A 54 -30.85 -14.35 17.03
CA PHE A 54 -30.46 -14.06 18.41
C PHE A 54 -31.37 -13.05 19.14
N ILE A 55 -32.18 -12.24 18.44
CA ILE A 55 -33.02 -11.21 19.09
C ILE A 55 -34.48 -11.70 19.28
N PRO A 56 -35.00 -11.75 20.52
CA PRO A 56 -36.42 -11.97 20.85
C PRO A 56 -37.37 -11.02 20.15
N ASN A 57 -38.52 -11.52 19.68
CA ASN A 57 -39.61 -10.69 19.19
C ASN A 57 -40.24 -9.91 20.36
N ASP A 58 -40.96 -8.81 20.06
CA ASP A 58 -41.58 -7.89 21.05
C ASP A 58 -42.47 -8.57 22.11
N ASP A 59 -42.96 -9.79 21.87
CA ASP A 59 -43.78 -10.56 22.81
C ASP A 59 -42.97 -11.28 23.92
N GLY A 60 -41.66 -11.04 24.01
CA GLY A 60 -40.78 -11.66 25.04
C GLY A 60 -40.53 -13.15 24.82
N SER A 61 -41.15 -13.75 23.81
CA SER A 61 -40.68 -15.01 23.24
C SER A 61 -39.33 -14.77 22.57
N ILE A 62 -38.32 -15.57 22.95
CA ILE A 62 -37.21 -15.94 22.05
C ILE A 62 -37.88 -16.14 20.68
N PRO A 63 -37.41 -15.56 19.54
CA PRO A 63 -38.13 -15.80 18.30
C PRO A 63 -38.27 -17.33 18.23
N PRO A 64 -39.49 -17.87 18.05
CA PRO A 64 -39.64 -19.31 17.96
C PRO A 64 -38.57 -19.73 16.98
N GLN A 65 -37.76 -20.75 17.29
CA GLN A 65 -36.67 -21.21 16.44
C GLN A 65 -37.22 -21.58 15.05
N LEU A 66 -37.44 -20.52 14.28
CA LEU A 66 -38.39 -20.32 13.20
C LEU A 66 -39.78 -20.99 13.34
N GLY A 67 -40.77 -20.43 12.65
CA GLY A 67 -41.98 -21.17 12.30
C GLY A 67 -41.67 -22.41 11.45
N PRO A 68 -42.68 -23.14 10.95
CA PRO A 68 -42.51 -24.46 10.31
C PRO A 68 -41.32 -24.50 9.34
N HIS A 69 -40.56 -25.60 9.42
CA HIS A 69 -39.25 -25.88 8.82
C HIS A 69 -38.98 -25.25 7.43
N ASP A 70 -40.02 -25.11 6.61
CA ASP A 70 -39.97 -24.57 5.25
C ASP A 70 -39.63 -23.06 5.16
N LEU A 71 -40.08 -22.23 6.12
CA LEU A 71 -39.83 -20.77 6.07
C LEU A 71 -38.38 -20.42 6.45
N ARG A 72 -37.73 -21.26 7.26
CA ARG A 72 -36.29 -21.15 7.57
C ARG A 72 -35.44 -21.40 6.36
N ASP A 73 -35.68 -22.54 5.73
CA ASP A 73 -34.84 -22.96 4.63
C ASP A 73 -34.97 -21.93 3.50
N GLN A 74 -36.13 -21.30 3.32
CA GLN A 74 -36.33 -20.20 2.38
C GLN A 74 -35.57 -18.90 2.75
N HIS A 75 -35.62 -18.44 4.01
CA HIS A 75 -34.94 -17.19 4.41
C HIS A 75 -33.41 -17.34 4.46
N VAL A 76 -32.94 -18.49 4.94
CA VAL A 76 -31.50 -18.82 4.98
C VAL A 76 -30.95 -19.04 3.57
N GLN A 77 -31.68 -19.74 2.68
CA GLN A 77 -31.25 -19.90 1.29
C GLN A 77 -31.23 -18.56 0.54
N SER A 78 -32.24 -17.70 0.76
CA SER A 78 -32.28 -16.36 0.15
C SER A 78 -31.09 -15.52 0.60
N THR A 79 -30.78 -15.54 1.89
CA THR A 79 -29.65 -14.77 2.42
C THR A 79 -28.31 -15.32 1.94
N CYS A 80 -28.09 -16.63 1.99
CA CYS A 80 -26.91 -17.27 1.42
C CYS A 80 -26.72 -16.93 -0.08
N GLY A 81 -27.82 -16.86 -0.85
CA GLY A 81 -27.78 -16.43 -2.25
C GLY A 81 -27.25 -14.99 -2.41
N ILE A 82 -27.64 -14.08 -1.54
CA ILE A 82 -27.14 -12.69 -1.52
C ILE A 82 -25.65 -12.65 -1.16
N PHE A 83 -25.19 -13.43 -0.19
CA PHE A 83 -23.77 -13.52 0.16
C PHE A 83 -22.91 -14.02 -1.01
N VAL A 84 -23.38 -15.05 -1.73
CA VAL A 84 -22.70 -15.56 -2.93
C VAL A 84 -22.68 -14.50 -4.04
N ALA A 85 -23.80 -13.81 -4.26
CA ALA A 85 -23.89 -12.74 -5.25
C ALA A 85 -22.95 -11.56 -4.92
N LEU A 86 -22.90 -11.14 -3.66
CA LEU A 86 -21.97 -10.10 -3.18
C LEU A 86 -20.51 -10.55 -3.35
N GLY A 87 -20.20 -11.82 -3.06
CA GLY A 87 -18.87 -12.39 -3.27
C GLY A 87 -18.46 -12.36 -4.75
N LEU A 88 -19.38 -12.72 -5.65
CA LEU A 88 -19.15 -12.67 -7.09
C LEU A 88 -18.92 -11.23 -7.58
N VAL A 89 -19.76 -10.28 -7.14
CA VAL A 89 -19.60 -8.85 -7.46
C VAL A 89 -18.28 -8.31 -6.91
N ALA A 90 -17.90 -8.67 -5.69
CA ALA A 90 -16.63 -8.28 -5.09
C ALA A 90 -15.43 -8.83 -5.86
N PHE A 91 -15.51 -10.07 -6.33
CA PHE A 91 -14.44 -10.70 -7.12
C PHE A 91 -14.30 -10.05 -8.51
N LEU A 92 -15.41 -9.86 -9.21
CA LEU A 92 -15.41 -9.23 -10.54
C LEU A 92 -14.95 -7.77 -10.46
N SER A 93 -15.42 -7.02 -9.48
CA SER A 93 -14.97 -5.63 -9.26
C SER A 93 -13.49 -5.54 -8.89
N ALA A 94 -12.97 -6.49 -8.08
CA ALA A 94 -11.53 -6.60 -7.81
C ALA A 94 -10.74 -6.81 -9.10
N ALA A 95 -11.15 -7.78 -9.91
CA ALA A 95 -10.46 -8.13 -11.14
C ALA A 95 -10.44 -6.94 -12.11
N VAL A 96 -11.59 -6.27 -12.29
CA VAL A 96 -11.70 -5.07 -13.14
C VAL A 96 -10.82 -3.94 -12.62
N GLN A 97 -10.78 -3.73 -11.30
CA GLN A 97 -9.92 -2.73 -10.68
C GLN A 97 -8.43 -3.04 -10.91
N SER A 98 -7.98 -4.24 -10.53
CA SER A 98 -6.57 -4.65 -10.62
C SER A 98 -6.07 -4.64 -12.06
N ILE A 99 -6.86 -5.18 -12.99
CA ILE A 99 -6.50 -5.26 -14.41
C ILE A 99 -6.54 -3.85 -15.04
N GLY A 100 -7.58 -3.07 -14.78
CA GLY A 100 -7.76 -1.74 -15.38
C GLY A 100 -6.67 -0.75 -14.94
N LEU A 101 -6.44 -0.63 -13.62
CA LEU A 101 -5.44 0.28 -13.08
C LEU A 101 -4.02 -0.23 -13.31
N GLY A 102 -3.79 -1.55 -13.24
CA GLY A 102 -2.50 -2.17 -13.52
C GLY A 102 -2.04 -1.93 -14.95
N HIS A 103 -2.89 -2.22 -15.94
CA HIS A 103 -2.55 -1.99 -17.35
C HIS A 103 -2.41 -0.50 -17.67
N ALA A 104 -3.28 0.36 -17.13
CA ALA A 104 -3.17 1.80 -17.35
C ALA A 104 -1.85 2.35 -16.78
N ALA A 105 -1.42 1.90 -15.60
CA ALA A 105 -0.15 2.31 -14.99
C ALA A 105 1.06 1.84 -15.81
N GLU A 106 1.04 0.61 -16.35
CA GLU A 106 2.11 0.10 -17.20
C GLU A 106 2.22 0.89 -18.51
N ASN A 107 1.09 1.14 -19.18
CA ASN A 107 1.05 1.94 -20.41
C ASN A 107 1.59 3.36 -20.19
N GLN A 108 1.16 4.01 -19.10
CA GLN A 108 1.60 5.36 -18.77
C GLN A 108 3.08 5.42 -18.40
N ALA A 109 3.59 4.43 -17.66
CA ALA A 109 5.01 4.31 -17.36
C ALA A 109 5.84 4.14 -18.64
N ALA A 110 5.38 3.29 -19.58
CA ALA A 110 6.04 3.12 -20.87
C ALA A 110 6.00 4.41 -21.73
N ALA A 111 4.87 5.12 -21.76
CA ALA A 111 4.73 6.39 -22.46
C ALA A 111 5.65 7.48 -21.87
N LEU A 112 5.72 7.58 -20.54
CA LEU A 112 6.63 8.47 -19.82
C LEU A 112 8.09 8.15 -20.15
N ARG A 113 8.47 6.87 -20.12
CA ARG A 113 9.84 6.43 -20.43
C ARG A 113 10.23 6.80 -21.86
N ARG A 114 9.32 6.64 -22.83
CA ARG A 114 9.54 7.07 -24.22
C ARG A 114 9.71 8.57 -24.33
N ALA A 115 8.81 9.36 -23.74
CA ALA A 115 8.86 10.82 -23.79
C ALA A 115 10.15 11.38 -23.15
N CYS A 116 10.52 10.86 -21.98
CA CYS A 116 11.77 11.23 -21.31
C CYS A 116 13.00 10.84 -22.13
N PHE A 117 13.00 9.64 -22.75
CA PHE A 117 14.11 9.21 -23.61
C PHE A 117 14.25 10.10 -24.85
N THR A 118 13.14 10.42 -25.53
CA THR A 118 13.15 11.36 -26.67
C THR A 118 13.65 12.74 -26.25
N HIS A 119 13.21 13.26 -25.09
CA HIS A 119 13.66 14.55 -24.59
C HIS A 119 15.13 14.53 -24.17
N LEU A 120 15.61 13.39 -23.66
CA LEU A 120 17.02 13.22 -23.32
C LEU A 120 17.89 13.32 -24.57
N LEU A 121 17.52 12.63 -25.65
CA LEU A 121 18.25 12.67 -26.94
C LEU A 121 18.33 14.07 -27.57
N GLN A 122 17.46 15.00 -27.18
CA GLN A 122 17.45 16.38 -27.67
C GLN A 122 18.28 17.33 -26.80
N LYS A 123 19.01 16.83 -25.79
CA LYS A 123 19.86 17.66 -24.92
C LYS A 123 21.18 18.01 -25.59
N ASP A 124 21.71 19.18 -25.23
CA ASP A 124 22.99 19.69 -25.72
C ASP A 124 24.17 18.82 -25.26
N VAL A 125 25.24 18.79 -26.05
CA VAL A 125 26.46 18.00 -25.75
C VAL A 125 27.07 18.40 -24.38
N GLY A 126 27.05 19.69 -24.03
CA GLY A 126 27.54 20.15 -22.72
C GLY A 126 26.72 19.65 -21.51
N TRP A 127 25.47 19.21 -21.73
CA TRP A 127 24.69 18.54 -20.68
C TRP A 127 25.20 17.11 -20.44
N TYR A 128 25.62 16.41 -21.50
CA TYR A 128 26.19 15.07 -21.41
C TYR A 128 27.61 15.07 -20.83
N ASP A 129 28.40 16.13 -21.05
CA ASP A 129 29.73 16.26 -20.44
C ASP A 129 29.66 16.38 -18.90
N SER A 130 28.53 16.84 -18.36
CA SER A 130 28.31 16.99 -16.91
C SER A 130 27.55 15.83 -16.27
N HIS A 131 27.00 14.88 -17.04
CA HIS A 131 26.16 13.79 -16.52
C HIS A 131 26.59 12.43 -17.07
N ASN A 132 26.82 11.46 -16.18
CA ASN A 132 27.15 10.11 -16.58
C ASN A 132 25.92 9.43 -17.26
N PRO A 133 26.04 8.94 -18.50
CA PRO A 133 24.92 8.31 -19.22
C PRO A 133 24.34 7.09 -18.49
N GLY A 134 25.17 6.32 -17.77
CA GLY A 134 24.72 5.16 -16.98
C GLY A 134 23.87 5.56 -15.78
N GLU A 135 24.21 6.66 -15.11
CA GLU A 135 23.43 7.21 -14.00
C GLU A 135 22.06 7.70 -14.48
N VAL A 136 22.05 8.41 -15.61
CA VAL A 136 20.82 8.95 -16.21
C VAL A 136 19.86 7.82 -16.63
N ALA A 137 20.37 6.76 -17.26
CA ALA A 137 19.56 5.61 -17.66
C ALA A 137 18.97 4.86 -16.45
N THR A 138 19.76 4.71 -15.38
CA THR A 138 19.33 4.11 -14.12
C THR A 138 18.25 4.98 -13.45
N LYS A 139 18.47 6.29 -13.38
CA LYS A 139 17.52 7.26 -12.83
C LYS A 139 16.20 7.24 -13.58
N LEU A 140 16.24 7.23 -14.91
CA LEU A 140 15.03 7.12 -15.74
C LEU A 140 14.25 5.84 -15.47
N SER A 141 14.95 4.70 -15.39
CA SER A 141 14.31 3.42 -15.10
C SER A 141 13.67 3.42 -13.71
N LYS A 142 14.37 3.96 -12.70
CA LYS A 142 13.84 4.09 -11.34
C LYS A 142 12.62 5.00 -11.28
N THR A 143 12.69 6.21 -11.86
CA THR A 143 11.55 7.14 -11.89
C THR A 143 10.33 6.54 -12.61
N SER A 144 10.54 5.74 -13.65
CA SER A 144 9.44 5.02 -14.33
C SER A 144 8.80 3.94 -13.46
N THR A 145 9.60 3.20 -12.69
CA THR A 145 9.10 2.18 -11.76
C THR A 145 8.36 2.84 -10.60
N ASP A 146 8.97 3.85 -9.96
CA ASP A 146 8.34 4.58 -8.85
C ASP A 146 6.99 5.19 -9.28
N PHE A 147 6.90 5.70 -10.52
CA PHE A 147 5.66 6.23 -11.07
C PHE A 147 4.58 5.15 -11.28
N LYS A 148 4.97 3.98 -11.82
CA LYS A 148 4.07 2.82 -11.97
C LYS A 148 3.56 2.34 -10.61
N ASP A 149 4.45 2.25 -9.63
CA ASP A 149 4.12 1.79 -8.28
C ASP A 149 3.20 2.78 -7.56
N GLY A 150 3.28 4.08 -7.86
CA GLY A 150 2.37 5.09 -7.33
C GLY A 150 0.95 5.09 -7.95
N LEU A 151 0.84 4.81 -9.25
CA LEU A 151 -0.43 4.91 -10.00
C LEU A 151 -1.19 3.59 -10.17
N GLY A 152 -0.50 2.46 -10.04
CA GLY A 152 -1.07 1.13 -10.23
C GLY A 152 -1.94 0.68 -9.06
N GLU A 153 -1.65 -0.50 -8.53
CA GLU A 153 -2.44 -1.14 -7.46
C GLU A 153 -2.62 -0.28 -6.20
N PRO A 154 -1.62 0.46 -5.68
CA PRO A 154 -1.78 1.22 -4.45
C PRO A 154 -2.83 2.33 -4.55
N LEU A 155 -2.97 2.98 -5.71
CA LEU A 155 -3.99 3.99 -5.93
C LEU A 155 -5.40 3.40 -5.82
N GLY A 156 -5.59 2.21 -6.40
CA GLY A 156 -6.83 1.46 -6.29
C GLY A 156 -7.16 1.10 -4.84
N ASN A 157 -6.16 0.62 -4.10
CA ASN A 157 -6.31 0.27 -2.69
C ASN A 157 -6.69 1.49 -1.84
N VAL A 158 -6.07 2.65 -2.07
CA VAL A 158 -6.44 3.89 -1.35
C VAL A 158 -7.90 4.28 -1.61
N LEU A 159 -8.35 4.20 -2.86
CA LEU A 159 -9.75 4.51 -3.22
C LEU A 159 -10.72 3.51 -2.59
N ARG A 160 -10.42 2.22 -2.66
CA ARG A 160 -11.24 1.16 -2.05
C ARG A 160 -11.31 1.31 -0.53
N SER A 161 -10.18 1.49 0.13
CA SER A 161 -10.13 1.65 1.59
C SER A 161 -10.80 2.94 2.04
N GLY A 162 -10.61 4.04 1.31
CA GLY A 162 -11.27 5.31 1.60
C GLY A 162 -12.79 5.21 1.46
N THR A 163 -13.28 4.58 0.39
CA THR A 163 -14.72 4.38 0.17
C THR A 163 -15.33 3.43 1.20
N ALA A 164 -14.68 2.31 1.49
CA ALA A 164 -15.10 1.37 2.51
C ALA A 164 -15.13 2.02 3.91
N ALA A 165 -14.15 2.86 4.24
CA ALA A 165 -14.14 3.60 5.49
C ALA A 165 -15.30 4.60 5.56
N LEU A 166 -15.49 5.45 4.55
CA LEU A 166 -16.55 6.45 4.53
C LEU A 166 -17.95 5.81 4.62
N LEU A 167 -18.21 4.79 3.80
CA LEU A 167 -19.49 4.09 3.77
C LEU A 167 -19.68 3.22 5.03
N GLY A 168 -18.62 2.63 5.55
CA GLY A 168 -18.63 1.87 6.80
C GLY A 168 -18.96 2.74 8.00
N PHE A 169 -18.34 3.91 8.12
CA PHE A 169 -18.68 4.89 9.15
C PHE A 169 -20.12 5.37 9.01
N ALA A 170 -20.55 5.75 7.80
CA ALA A 170 -21.92 6.17 7.56
C ALA A 170 -22.95 5.09 7.95
N ALA A 171 -22.70 3.83 7.58
CA ALA A 171 -23.55 2.70 7.95
C ALA A 171 -23.55 2.45 9.47
N ALA A 172 -22.40 2.54 10.13
CA ALA A 172 -22.28 2.35 11.57
C ALA A 172 -23.07 3.43 12.35
N PHE A 173 -22.95 4.70 11.96
CA PHE A 173 -23.71 5.79 12.57
C PHE A 173 -25.21 5.68 12.32
N TRP A 174 -25.61 5.13 11.17
CA TRP A 174 -27.03 4.96 10.84
C TRP A 174 -27.70 3.85 11.67
N MET A 175 -26.95 2.80 12.03
CA MET A 175 -27.47 1.68 12.82
C MET A 175 -27.61 2.02 14.31
N ASP A 176 -26.51 2.39 14.95
CA ASP A 176 -26.51 2.75 16.36
C ASP A 176 -25.41 3.79 16.63
N TRP A 177 -25.85 5.04 16.77
CA TRP A 177 -24.96 6.16 17.03
C TRP A 177 -24.24 6.05 18.38
N ARG A 178 -24.78 5.32 19.37
CA ARG A 178 -24.19 5.18 20.71
C ARG A 178 -22.99 4.23 20.66
N MET A 179 -23.16 3.07 20.02
CA MET A 179 -22.09 2.09 19.83
C MET A 179 -21.02 2.61 18.86
N ALA A 180 -21.43 3.30 17.79
CA ALA A 180 -20.49 3.93 16.86
C ALA A 180 -19.61 4.97 17.57
N LEU A 181 -20.19 5.80 18.44
CA LEU A 181 -19.44 6.84 19.16
C LEU A 181 -18.47 6.25 20.20
N ALA A 182 -18.85 5.14 20.85
CA ALA A 182 -17.95 4.39 21.71
C ALA A 182 -16.75 3.81 20.93
N MET A 183 -16.99 3.25 19.75
CA MET A 183 -15.90 2.77 18.87
C MET A 183 -15.01 3.92 18.39
N CYS A 184 -15.59 5.07 18.02
CA CYS A 184 -14.84 6.26 17.64
C CYS A 184 -13.92 6.76 18.77
N ALA A 185 -14.30 6.60 20.03
CA ALA A 185 -13.42 6.93 21.16
C ALA A 185 -12.21 6.00 21.30
N ALA A 186 -12.31 4.74 20.82
CA ALA A 186 -11.21 3.79 20.82
C ALA A 186 -10.23 3.99 19.65
N VAL A 187 -10.70 4.51 18.50
CA VAL A 187 -9.87 4.80 17.32
C VAL A 187 -8.63 5.64 17.61
N PRO A 188 -8.66 6.78 18.34
CA PRO A 188 -7.47 7.57 18.62
C PRO A 188 -6.46 6.84 19.50
N PHE A 189 -6.92 5.96 20.41
CA PHE A 189 -6.03 5.15 21.24
C PHE A 189 -5.28 4.12 20.38
N MET A 190 -5.98 3.44 19.47
CA MET A 190 -5.35 2.55 18.48
C MET A 190 -4.44 3.30 17.51
N ALA A 191 -4.86 4.46 17.01
CA ALA A 191 -4.04 5.27 16.12
C ALA A 191 -2.75 5.73 16.83
N GLY A 192 -2.84 6.10 18.11
CA GLY A 192 -1.69 6.47 18.94
C GLY A 192 -0.71 5.31 19.14
N SER A 193 -1.20 4.08 19.39
CA SER A 193 -0.33 2.91 19.55
C SER A 193 0.36 2.54 18.24
N VAL A 194 -0.36 2.57 17.11
CA VAL A 194 0.21 2.34 15.77
C VAL A 194 1.23 3.42 15.42
N ALA A 195 0.93 4.69 15.68
CA ALA A 195 1.87 5.79 15.44
C ALA A 195 3.14 5.65 16.28
N CYS A 196 3.01 5.22 17.55
CA CYS A 196 4.16 4.91 18.41
C CYS A 196 4.99 3.76 17.83
N LEU A 197 4.35 2.66 17.41
CA LEU A 197 5.03 1.53 16.76
C LEU A 197 5.76 1.96 15.50
N ILE A 198 5.13 2.75 14.63
CA ILE A 198 5.76 3.27 13.40
C ILE A 198 6.96 4.15 13.78
N ALA A 199 6.81 5.09 14.70
CA ALA A 199 7.88 5.99 15.11
C ALA A 199 9.08 5.23 15.71
N VAL A 200 8.81 4.20 16.50
CA VAL A 200 9.83 3.30 17.06
C VAL A 200 10.52 2.54 15.93
N ASN A 201 9.76 1.88 15.05
CA ASN A 201 10.32 1.13 13.91
C ASN A 201 11.17 2.01 13.00
N THR A 202 10.71 3.22 12.66
CA THR A 202 11.48 4.15 11.83
C THR A 202 12.77 4.56 12.51
N LYS A 203 12.74 4.93 13.80
CA LYS A 203 13.97 5.30 14.55
C LYS A 203 14.97 4.15 14.61
N PHE A 204 14.50 2.93 14.86
CA PHE A 204 15.38 1.75 14.88
C PHE A 204 15.93 1.43 13.50
N SER A 205 15.09 1.46 12.46
CA SER A 205 15.52 1.26 11.06
C SER A 205 16.60 2.27 10.66
N THR A 206 16.45 3.55 11.01
CA THR A 206 17.49 4.56 10.74
C THR A 206 18.79 4.27 11.47
N ARG A 207 18.75 3.79 12.72
CA ARG A 207 19.95 3.44 13.49
C ARG A 207 20.65 2.21 12.93
N VAL A 208 19.89 1.18 12.54
CA VAL A 208 20.44 -0.01 11.88
C VAL A 208 21.12 0.38 10.57
N GLN A 209 20.48 1.23 9.78
CA GLN A 209 21.05 1.71 8.51
C GLN A 209 22.30 2.57 8.71
N GLU A 210 22.37 3.39 9.76
CA GLU A 210 23.55 4.15 10.14
C GLU A 210 24.73 3.24 10.54
N GLN A 211 24.48 2.18 11.33
CA GLN A 211 25.52 1.20 11.69
C GLN A 211 26.01 0.42 10.46
N ILE A 212 25.10 0.02 9.57
CA ILE A 212 25.46 -0.64 8.30
C ILE A 212 26.28 0.31 7.42
N ALA A 213 25.94 1.59 7.35
CA ALA A 213 26.71 2.59 6.61
C ALA A 213 28.12 2.78 7.21
N HIS A 214 28.24 2.81 8.54
CA HIS A 214 29.54 2.87 9.22
C HIS A 214 30.41 1.63 9.00
N ALA A 215 29.82 0.43 8.96
CA ALA A 215 30.51 -0.81 8.60
C ALA A 215 30.94 -0.80 7.13
N GLY A 216 30.04 -0.37 6.23
CA GLY A 216 30.29 -0.24 4.80
C GLY A 216 31.41 0.74 4.48
N GLY A 217 31.42 1.91 5.11
CA GLY A 217 32.51 2.89 4.95
C GLY A 217 33.86 2.38 5.47
N ALA A 218 33.86 1.54 6.51
CA ALA A 218 35.07 0.86 6.99
C ALA A 218 35.63 -0.10 5.95
N ALA A 219 34.75 -0.96 5.41
CA ALA A 219 35.12 -1.92 4.38
C ALA A 219 35.60 -1.20 3.11
N GLU A 220 34.94 -0.12 2.71
CA GLU A 220 35.36 0.70 1.58
C GLU A 220 36.76 1.28 1.78
N ALA A 221 37.05 1.84 2.98
CA ALA A 221 38.39 2.35 3.31
C ALA A 221 39.46 1.25 3.28
N ALA A 222 39.19 0.09 3.88
CA ALA A 222 40.10 -1.06 3.88
C ALA A 222 40.37 -1.58 2.46
N LEU A 223 39.32 -1.69 1.62
CA LEU A 223 39.45 -2.11 0.22
C LEU A 223 40.19 -1.07 -0.63
N SER A 224 39.96 0.22 -0.40
CA SER A 224 40.65 1.30 -1.11
C SER A 224 42.17 1.32 -0.82
N THR A 225 42.56 0.86 0.37
CA THR A 225 43.96 0.78 0.84
C THR A 225 44.49 -0.65 0.88
N VAL A 226 43.90 -1.58 0.12
CA VAL A 226 44.23 -3.01 0.19
C VAL A 226 45.71 -3.32 -0.01
N ARG A 227 46.43 -2.54 -0.83
CA ARG A 227 47.88 -2.69 -1.02
C ARG A 227 48.66 -2.35 0.25
N THR A 228 48.21 -1.38 1.02
CA THR A 228 48.80 -0.99 2.31
C THR A 228 48.50 -2.06 3.36
N VAL A 229 47.25 -2.53 3.43
CA VAL A 229 46.86 -3.62 4.34
C VAL A 229 47.67 -4.90 4.05
N ALA A 230 47.88 -5.21 2.78
CA ALA A 230 48.72 -6.33 2.33
C ALA A 230 50.19 -6.15 2.72
N ALA A 231 50.74 -4.94 2.56
CA ALA A 231 52.13 -4.64 2.88
C ALA A 231 52.42 -4.73 4.40
N TYR A 232 51.45 -4.39 5.24
CA TYR A 232 51.56 -4.46 6.70
C TYR A 232 51.03 -5.77 7.30
N GLY A 233 50.47 -6.69 6.50
CA GLY A 233 49.89 -7.95 6.98
C GLY A 233 48.70 -7.78 7.93
N ALA A 234 47.94 -6.68 7.82
CA ALA A 234 46.94 -6.26 8.80
C ALA A 234 45.52 -6.82 8.56
N TYR A 235 45.38 -7.91 7.79
CA TYR A 235 44.09 -8.47 7.39
C TYR A 235 43.18 -8.82 8.58
N ASP A 236 43.72 -9.52 9.58
CA ASP A 236 42.94 -9.96 10.75
C ASP A 236 42.41 -8.77 11.56
N ARG A 237 43.14 -7.65 11.58
CA ARG A 237 42.72 -6.43 12.28
C ARG A 237 41.51 -5.77 11.61
N GLU A 238 41.51 -5.69 10.28
CA GLU A 238 40.42 -5.11 9.51
C GLU A 238 39.18 -6.00 9.52
N ILE A 239 39.36 -7.33 9.38
CA ILE A 239 38.25 -8.30 9.47
C ILE A 239 37.59 -8.24 10.85
N ARG A 240 38.38 -8.25 11.93
CA ARG A 240 37.82 -8.17 13.29
C ARG A 240 37.10 -6.84 13.54
N GLY A 241 37.64 -5.74 13.02
CA GLY A 241 36.98 -4.42 13.10
C GLY A 241 35.67 -4.35 12.30
N PHE A 242 35.58 -5.08 11.19
CA PHE A 242 34.34 -5.19 10.41
C PHE A 242 33.30 -6.09 11.11
N ASP A 243 33.73 -7.24 11.64
CA ASP A 243 32.87 -8.15 12.41
C ASP A 243 32.30 -7.50 13.67
N GLU A 244 33.09 -6.70 14.39
CA GLU A 244 32.61 -5.93 15.55
C GLU A 244 31.50 -4.93 15.18
N ARG A 245 31.62 -4.25 14.02
CA ARG A 245 30.61 -3.31 13.53
C ARG A 245 29.36 -4.02 13.00
N LEU A 246 29.52 -5.18 12.37
CA LEU A 246 28.41 -6.03 11.96
C LEU A 246 27.69 -6.64 13.17
N ALA A 247 28.41 -7.06 14.21
CA ALA A 247 27.83 -7.54 15.45
C ALA A 247 27.04 -6.43 16.18
N ALA A 248 27.53 -5.19 16.15
CA ALA A 248 26.79 -4.03 16.67
C ALA A 248 25.49 -3.76 15.89
N ALA A 249 25.52 -3.88 14.55
CA ALA A 249 24.33 -3.77 13.71
C ALA A 249 23.35 -4.95 13.94
N GLY A 250 23.87 -6.18 14.05
CA GLY A 250 23.08 -7.40 14.29
C GLY A 250 22.45 -7.45 15.68
N GLY A 251 23.15 -6.97 16.71
CA GLY A 251 22.63 -6.87 18.08
C GLY A 251 21.48 -5.87 18.23
N LEU A 252 21.42 -4.84 17.37
CA LEU A 252 20.26 -3.96 17.26
C LEU A 252 19.08 -4.65 16.58
N GLY A 253 19.34 -5.49 15.57
CA GLY A 253 18.32 -6.31 14.90
C GLY A 253 17.75 -7.41 15.79
N GLY A 254 18.56 -8.04 16.64
CA GLY A 254 18.13 -9.08 17.58
C GLY A 254 17.22 -8.59 18.72
N ARG A 255 17.16 -7.27 18.98
CA ARG A 255 16.23 -6.67 19.97
C ARG A 255 14.82 -6.43 19.40
N MET A 256 14.59 -6.78 18.13
CA MET A 256 13.34 -6.59 17.41
C MET A 256 12.43 -7.84 17.44
N GLY A 257 13.00 -9.03 17.63
CA GLY A 257 12.27 -10.29 17.80
C GLY A 257 12.04 -10.61 19.27
#